data_AF-A0AAW4BYW4-F1
#
_entry.id   AF-A0AAW4BYW4-F1
#
_cell.length_a   1.000
_cell.length_b   1.000
_cell.length_c   1.000
_cell.angle_alpha   90.00
_cell.angle_beta   90.00
_cell.angle_gamma   90.00
#
_symmetry.space_group_name_H-M   'P 1'
#
loop_
_entity.id
_entity.type
_entity.pdbx_description
1 polymer ?
#
loop_
_entity_poly.entity_id
_entity_poly.type
_entity_poly.pdbx_seq_one_letter_code
_entity_poly.pdbx_strand_id
1 'polypeptide(L)' 'MSQHDHPAPGAKLNAAAWLGQAGLYRTRLEAVQNGEQLVEPVSADELFELARKHVLEACIHA' A
#
# COMPACT_ATOMS: atom_id res chain seq x y z
N MET A 1 -30.15 4.53 12.20
CA MET A 1 -29.05 5.50 12.19
C MET A 1 -27.77 4.73 12.44
N SER A 2 -26.88 4.65 11.45
CA SER A 2 -25.65 3.84 11.53
C SER A 2 -24.67 4.50 12.50
N GLN A 3 -24.33 3.82 13.60
CA GLN A 3 -23.30 4.28 14.52
C GLN A 3 -21.94 3.98 13.88
N HIS A 4 -21.26 5.01 13.41
CA HIS A 4 -19.83 4.92 13.15
C HIS A 4 -19.13 4.95 14.51
N ASP A 5 -18.69 3.78 14.97
CA ASP A 5 -17.79 3.66 16.11
C ASP A 5 -16.59 4.58 15.86
N HIS A 6 -16.51 5.67 16.62
CA HIS A 6 -15.36 6.56 16.58
C HIS A 6 -14.16 5.80 17.15
N PRO A 7 -13.06 5.65 16.40
CA PRO A 7 -11.88 4.98 16.93
C PRO A 7 -11.35 5.77 18.13
N ALA A 8 -11.01 5.05 19.21
CA ALA A 8 -10.48 5.65 20.43
C ALA A 8 -9.26 6.54 20.13
N PRO A 9 -9.10 7.69 20.81
CA PRO A 9 -7.94 8.54 20.61
C PRO A 9 -6.68 7.79 21.04
N GLY A 10 -5.93 7.24 20.07
CA GLY A 10 -4.74 6.41 20.31
C GLY A 10 -4.80 5.01 19.69
N ALA A 11 -5.94 4.59 19.13
CA ALA A 11 -5.95 3.45 18.24
C ALA A 11 -5.18 3.82 16.97
N LYS A 12 -3.96 3.28 16.81
CA LYS A 12 -3.32 3.24 15.49
C LYS A 12 -4.32 2.55 14.57
N LEU A 13 -4.82 3.27 13.56
CA LEU A 13 -5.61 2.71 12.46
C LEU A 13 -4.71 1.74 11.70
N ASN A 14 -4.42 0.58 12.30
CA ASN A 14 -3.52 -0.43 11.75
C ASN A 14 -4.27 -1.40 10.85
N ALA A 15 -5.21 -0.85 10.09
CA ALA A 15 -5.82 -1.49 8.97
C ALA A 15 -5.88 -0.41 7.89
N ALA A 16 -4.78 -0.22 7.17
CA ALA A 16 -4.82 0.37 5.84
C ALA A 16 -5.56 -0.61 4.91
N ALA A 17 -6.84 -0.85 5.20
CA ALA A 17 -7.72 -1.56 4.32
C ALA A 17 -7.86 -0.67 3.08
N TRP A 18 -7.49 -1.21 1.94
CA TRP A 18 -7.41 -0.44 0.71
C TRP A 18 -8.84 -0.33 0.17
N LEU A 19 -9.49 0.80 0.44
CA LEU A 19 -10.88 1.06 0.04
C LEU A 19 -10.95 1.30 -1.48
N GLY A 20 -11.71 0.45 -2.17
CA GLY A 20 -12.20 0.68 -3.52
C GLY A 20 -13.72 0.83 -3.54
N GLN A 21 -14.29 1.03 -4.72
CA GLN A 21 -15.73 1.14 -4.93
C GLN A 21 -16.48 -0.15 -4.53
N ALA A 22 -15.91 -1.33 -4.84
CA ALA A 22 -16.51 -2.60 -4.46
C ALA A 22 -16.30 -2.98 -2.97
N GLY A 23 -15.52 -2.19 -2.22
CA GLY A 23 -15.32 -2.38 -0.79
C GLY A 23 -13.84 -2.43 -0.38
N LEU A 24 -13.55 -3.16 0.69
CA LEU A 24 -12.23 -3.21 1.30
C LEU A 24 -11.38 -4.36 0.71
N TYR A 25 -10.18 -4.02 0.25
CA TYR A 25 -9.17 -4.99 -0.18
C TYR A 25 -8.16 -5.27 0.93
N ARG A 26 -7.71 -6.53 1.03
CA ARG A 26 -6.75 -6.99 2.04
C ARG A 26 -5.34 -6.46 1.79
N THR A 27 -5.00 -6.27 0.51
CA THR A 27 -3.68 -5.75 0.10
C THR A 27 -3.83 -4.69 -0.97
N ARG A 28 -2.79 -3.84 -1.11
CA ARG A 28 -2.72 -2.85 -2.18
C ARG A 28 -2.72 -3.52 -3.55
N LEU A 29 -1.99 -4.63 -3.67
CA LEU A 29 -1.89 -5.40 -4.90
C LEU A 29 -3.26 -5.91 -5.36
N GLU A 30 -4.07 -6.43 -4.42
CA GLU A 30 -5.44 -6.88 -4.69
C GLU A 30 -6.32 -5.72 -5.19
N ALA A 31 -6.23 -4.53 -4.59
CA ALA A 31 -6.96 -3.35 -5.08
C ALA A 31 -6.54 -2.92 -6.50
N VAL A 32 -5.24 -2.97 -6.81
CA VAL A 32 -4.71 -2.66 -8.15
C VAL A 32 -5.17 -3.71 -9.17
N GLN A 33 -5.11 -4.99 -8.83
CA GLN A 33 -5.55 -6.08 -9.72
C GLN A 33 -7.04 -6.01 -10.06
N ASN A 34 -7.85 -5.48 -9.16
CA ASN A 34 -9.28 -5.25 -9.38
C ASN A 34 -9.59 -3.90 -10.06
N GLY A 35 -8.57 -3.13 -10.45
CA GLY A 35 -8.75 -1.84 -11.14
C GLY A 35 -9.22 -0.69 -10.24
N GLU A 36 -9.19 -0.89 -8.93
CA GLU A 36 -9.71 0.05 -7.93
C GLU A 36 -8.65 1.04 -7.46
N GLN A 37 -7.39 0.73 -7.75
CA GLN A 37 -6.27 1.64 -7.59
C GLN A 37 -5.45 1.72 -8.87
N LEU A 38 -5.12 2.95 -9.22
CA LEU A 38 -4.16 3.24 -10.27
C LEU A 38 -2.75 3.25 -9.68
N VAL A 39 -1.85 2.53 -10.33
CA VAL A 39 -0.41 2.65 -10.11
C VAL A 39 0.25 2.99 -11.44
N GLU A 40 1.27 3.83 -11.37
CA GLU A 40 2.10 4.11 -12.52
C GLU A 40 3.03 2.91 -12.75
N PRO A 41 3.01 2.31 -13.95
CA PRO A 41 3.96 1.26 -14.28
C PRO A 41 5.37 1.87 -14.36
N VAL A 42 6.35 1.12 -13.86
CA VAL A 42 7.77 1.43 -14.05
C VAL A 42 8.33 0.60 -15.19
N SER A 43 9.31 1.14 -15.90
CA SER A 43 10.10 0.39 -16.88
C SER A 43 10.97 -0.67 -16.19
N ALA A 44 11.46 -1.64 -16.96
CA ALA A 44 12.38 -2.64 -16.45
C ALA A 44 13.68 -2.01 -15.91
N ASP A 45 14.20 -1.00 -16.60
CA ASP A 45 15.42 -0.30 -16.19
C ASP A 45 15.22 0.44 -14.85
N GLU A 46 14.09 1.14 -14.69
CA GLU A 46 13.73 1.79 -13.43
C GLU A 46 13.57 0.78 -12.29
N LEU A 47 12.96 -0.38 -12.56
CA LEU A 47 12.84 -1.44 -11.57
C LEU A 47 14.21 -1.94 -11.09
N PHE A 48 15.16 -2.17 -12.00
CA PHE A 48 16.50 -2.60 -11.65
C PHE A 48 17.28 -1.54 -10.85
N GLU A 49 17.13 -0.25 -11.20
CA GLU A 49 17.74 0.83 -10.43
C GLU A 49 17.15 0.95 -9.02
N LEU A 50 15.83 0.85 -8.88
CA LEU A 50 15.17 0.87 -7.58
C LEU A 50 15.63 -0.30 -6.70
N ALA A 51 15.71 -1.50 -7.27
CA ALA A 51 16.19 -2.69 -6.57
C ALA A 51 17.65 -2.52 -6.12
N ARG A 52 18.53 -2.01 -6.99
CA ARG A 52 19.94 -1.73 -6.64
C ARG A 52 20.06 -0.78 -5.46
N LYS A 53 19.35 0.36 -5.51
CA LYS A 53 19.36 1.35 -4.42
C LYS A 53 18.94 0.74 -3.10
N HIS A 54 17.86 -0.05 -3.12
CA HIS A 54 17.33 -0.68 -1.92
C HIS A 54 18.32 -1.67 -1.28
N VAL A 55 19.00 -2.48 -2.10
CA VAL A 55 20.05 -3.40 -1.61
C VAL A 55 21.23 -2.62 -1.01
N LEU A 56 21.68 -1.56 -1.69
CA LEU A 56 22.79 -0.72 -1.20
C LEU A 56 22.44 -0.03 0.12
N GLU A 57 21.23 0.55 0.23
CA GLU A 57 20.75 1.16 1.46
C GLU A 57 20.64 0.15 2.60
N ALA A 58 20.16 -1.07 2.32
CA ALA A 58 20.11 -2.14 3.32
C ALA A 58 21.51 -2.54 3.80
N CYS A 59 22.52 -2.57 2.92
CA CYS A 59 23.90 -2.83 3.30
C CYS A 59 24.55 -1.70 4.10
N ILE A 60 24.14 -0.44 3.89
CA ILE A 60 24.67 0.72 4.63
C ILE A 60 24.14 0.77 6.07
N HIS A 61 22.94 0.24 6.30
CA HIS A 61 22.30 0.24 7.62
C HIS A 61 22.39 -1.11 8.35
N ALA A 62 23.18 -2.06 7.85
CA ALA A 62 23.44 -3.38 8.45
C ALA A 62 24.74 -3.37 9.26
#